data_AF-A0A1H8EQJ3-F1
#
_entry.id   AF-A0A1H8EQJ3-F1
#
_cell.length_a   1.000
_cell.length_b   1.000
_cell.length_c   1.000
_cell.angle_alpha   90.00
_cell.angle_beta   90.00
_cell.angle_gamma   90.00
#
_symmetry.space_group_name_H-M   'P 1'
#
loop_
_entity.id
_entity.type
_entity.pdbx_description
1 polymer ?
#
loop_
_entity_poly.entity_id
_entity_poly.type
_entity_poly.pdbx_seq_one_letter_code
_entity_poly.pdbx_strand_id
1 'polypeptide(L)'
;MSMTFRSKMVTLGVVIGCSLLFHSIATAPDQPDLVTVPYVTPIKTVPVKITKKVKQHSKKVTVSVTGVATAYCNCKDTMNGETGVTAAGYDLDNGIKFKGYHILASDKRYKFGTLVDITLESGRTIHGIVMDRGGAVKGNHFDIVYQSRDDAYEFGRQHVKFEIKGRLDI
;
A
#
# COMPACT_ATOMS: atom_id res chain seq x y z
N MET A 1 50.29 48.05 14.58
CA MET A 1 51.05 47.32 13.54
C MET A 1 50.12 47.12 12.36
N SER A 2 50.07 48.12 11.47
CA SER A 2 50.59 48.03 10.09
C SER A 2 49.64 47.22 9.19
N MET A 3 48.75 47.87 8.44
CA MET A 3 48.96 48.38 7.05
C MET A 3 49.21 47.21 6.09
N THR A 4 48.57 47.05 4.91
CA THR A 4 47.97 48.00 3.96
C THR A 4 47.28 47.25 2.80
N PHE A 5 46.73 48.03 1.84
CA PHE A 5 46.60 47.77 0.39
C PHE A 5 45.29 47.12 -0.09
N ARG A 6 44.58 47.60 -1.13
CA ARG A 6 44.69 48.77 -2.05
C ARG A 6 43.31 48.90 -2.76
N SER A 7 42.76 50.11 -2.91
CA SER A 7 42.67 50.89 -4.18
C SER A 7 41.79 50.27 -5.29
N LYS A 8 40.56 50.78 -5.46
CA LYS A 8 40.07 51.76 -6.48
C LYS A 8 39.57 51.14 -7.79
N MET A 9 38.25 51.28 -7.99
CA MET A 9 37.55 51.91 -9.13
C MET A 9 37.96 51.52 -10.56
N VAL A 10 36.98 51.10 -11.37
CA VAL A 10 36.58 51.76 -12.64
C VAL A 10 35.37 51.01 -13.23
N THR A 11 34.35 51.79 -13.57
CA THR A 11 33.12 51.47 -14.30
C THR A 11 33.40 51.33 -15.79
N LEU A 12 32.63 50.48 -16.51
CA LEU A 12 31.89 50.77 -17.77
C LEU A 12 31.85 49.58 -18.75
N GLY A 13 30.66 49.31 -19.32
CA GLY A 13 30.42 48.47 -20.52
C GLY A 13 29.55 47.23 -20.21
N VAL A 14 28.22 47.29 -20.25
CA VAL A 14 27.35 47.11 -21.44
C VAL A 14 27.68 45.86 -22.26
N VAL A 15 26.82 44.82 -22.20
CA VAL A 15 26.37 43.93 -23.31
C VAL A 15 25.12 43.19 -22.76
N ILE A 16 23.91 43.58 -23.19
CA ILE A 16 23.03 42.87 -24.16
C ILE A 16 22.63 41.47 -23.69
N GLY A 17 21.31 41.32 -23.53
CA GLY A 17 20.69 40.17 -22.91
C GLY A 17 20.86 38.86 -23.67
N CYS A 18 20.54 37.79 -22.95
CA CYS A 18 20.00 36.59 -23.54
C CYS A 18 19.24 35.86 -22.44
N SER A 19 17.91 35.82 -22.56
CA SER A 19 17.07 34.86 -21.85
C SER A 19 17.59 33.46 -22.14
N LEU A 20 18.10 32.78 -21.12
CA LEU A 20 18.24 31.32 -21.15
C LEU A 20 17.74 30.79 -19.81
N LEU A 21 16.47 30.42 -19.86
CA LEU A 21 15.85 29.49 -18.92
C LEU A 21 16.69 28.21 -18.92
N PHE A 22 17.35 27.93 -17.81
CA PHE A 22 17.91 26.60 -17.57
C PHE A 22 16.75 25.64 -17.26
N HIS A 23 16.22 25.01 -18.31
CA HIS A 23 15.48 23.76 -18.18
C HIS A 23 16.39 22.64 -18.68
N SER A 24 17.21 22.12 -17.77
CA SER A 24 17.86 20.82 -17.95
C SER A 24 17.27 19.87 -16.93
N ILE A 25 16.30 19.07 -17.36
CA ILE A 25 16.13 17.72 -16.82
C ILE A 25 15.85 16.82 -18.02
N ALA A 26 16.81 15.92 -18.24
CA ALA A 26 16.80 14.71 -19.04
C ALA A 26 15.54 14.43 -19.89
N THR A 27 15.75 14.38 -21.21
CA THR A 27 14.92 13.63 -22.13
C THR A 27 14.82 12.18 -21.63
N ALA A 28 13.64 11.82 -21.11
CA ALA A 28 13.31 10.44 -20.80
C ALA A 28 13.34 9.61 -22.10
N PRO A 29 13.89 8.39 -22.09
CA PRO A 29 13.75 7.48 -23.22
C PRO A 29 12.26 7.17 -23.42
N ASP A 30 11.87 7.11 -24.70
CA ASP A 30 10.54 6.75 -25.17
C ASP A 30 9.88 5.67 -24.30
N GLN A 31 8.73 6.00 -23.72
CA GLN A 31 7.84 4.98 -23.14
C GLN A 31 7.50 3.98 -24.25
N PRO A 32 7.83 2.69 -24.12
CA PRO A 32 7.18 1.69 -24.95
C PRO A 32 5.69 1.68 -24.58
N ASP A 33 4.86 1.72 -25.61
CA ASP A 33 3.41 1.75 -25.53
C ASP A 33 2.86 0.79 -24.47
N LEU A 34 1.89 1.29 -23.70
CA LEU A 34 1.09 0.52 -22.76
C LEU A 34 0.38 -0.62 -23.51
N VAL A 35 0.99 -1.79 -23.55
CA VAL A 35 0.31 -3.03 -23.90
C VAL A 35 -0.65 -3.35 -22.76
N THR A 36 -1.93 -3.07 -23.00
CA THR A 36 -3.04 -3.47 -22.15
C THR A 36 -3.13 -5.00 -22.12
N VAL A 37 -2.66 -5.62 -21.03
CA VAL A 37 -2.90 -7.05 -20.79
C VAL A 37 -4.35 -7.23 -20.35
N PRO A 38 -5.17 -8.03 -21.04
CA PRO A 38 -6.58 -8.20 -20.70
C PRO A 38 -6.72 -8.90 -19.34
N TYR A 39 -7.67 -8.39 -18.55
CA TYR A 39 -8.20 -8.98 -17.34
C TYR A 39 -8.59 -10.45 -17.59
N VAL A 40 -7.88 -11.38 -16.93
CA VAL A 40 -8.13 -12.82 -17.05
C VAL A 40 -9.43 -13.18 -16.31
N THR A 41 -10.49 -13.40 -17.07
CA THR A 41 -11.75 -14.08 -16.68
C THR A 41 -11.66 -15.60 -16.92
N PRO A 42 -12.60 -16.41 -16.39
CA PRO A 42 -12.29 -17.68 -15.73
C PRO A 42 -11.85 -18.78 -16.69
N ILE A 43 -10.85 -19.54 -16.26
CA ILE A 43 -10.29 -20.68 -16.99
C ILE A 43 -11.39 -21.75 -17.13
N LYS A 44 -11.90 -21.93 -18.35
CA LYS A 44 -12.62 -23.14 -18.75
C LYS A 44 -11.63 -24.32 -18.68
N THR A 45 -11.90 -25.26 -17.78
CA THR A 45 -11.18 -26.52 -17.66
C THR A 45 -11.39 -27.37 -18.92
N VAL A 46 -10.31 -27.59 -19.67
CA VAL A 46 -10.23 -28.65 -20.68
C VAL A 46 -9.61 -29.89 -20.02
N PRO A 47 -10.19 -31.09 -20.16
CA PRO A 47 -9.69 -32.28 -19.47
C PRO A 47 -8.42 -32.81 -20.14
N VAL A 48 -7.26 -32.47 -19.58
CA VAL A 48 -5.99 -33.10 -19.93
C VAL A 48 -5.86 -34.41 -19.15
N LYS A 49 -6.04 -35.55 -19.83
CA LYS A 49 -5.70 -36.88 -19.28
C LYS A 49 -4.18 -37.01 -19.19
N ILE A 50 -3.62 -36.87 -17.98
CA ILE A 50 -2.24 -37.28 -17.70
C ILE A 50 -2.26 -38.37 -16.62
N THR A 51 -2.08 -39.60 -17.08
CA THR A 51 -1.78 -40.77 -16.27
C THR A 51 -0.29 -40.80 -15.94
N LYS A 52 0.15 -40.13 -14.86
CA LYS A 52 1.33 -40.53 -14.06
C LYS A 52 1.17 -40.03 -12.62
N LYS A 53 1.16 -40.94 -11.64
CA LYS A 53 1.22 -40.60 -10.21
C LYS A 53 2.62 -40.05 -9.89
N VAL A 54 2.76 -38.73 -9.89
CA VAL A 54 3.92 -38.05 -9.30
C VAL A 54 3.50 -37.56 -7.92
N LYS A 55 4.18 -38.02 -6.86
CA LYS A 55 4.01 -37.50 -5.50
C LYS A 55 4.49 -36.03 -5.50
N GLN A 56 3.57 -35.10 -5.72
CA GLN A 56 3.88 -33.67 -5.70
C GLN A 56 3.94 -33.17 -4.26
N HIS A 57 5.16 -33.00 -3.76
CA HIS A 57 5.41 -32.10 -2.64
C HIS A 57 5.28 -30.67 -3.18
N SER A 58 4.06 -30.12 -3.17
CA SER A 58 3.76 -28.80 -3.73
C SER A 58 4.43 -27.72 -2.88
N LYS A 59 5.58 -27.21 -3.30
CA LYS A 59 6.11 -25.95 -2.78
C LYS A 59 5.05 -24.87 -3.02
N LYS A 60 4.48 -24.31 -1.95
CA LYS A 60 3.52 -23.20 -2.00
C LYS A 60 4.26 -21.97 -2.53
N VAL A 61 4.14 -21.72 -3.84
CA VAL A 61 4.63 -20.48 -4.45
C VAL A 61 3.79 -19.34 -3.86
N THR A 62 4.43 -18.49 -3.07
CA THR A 62 3.75 -17.33 -2.50
C THR A 62 4.07 -16.13 -3.38
N VAL A 63 3.04 -15.53 -3.96
CA VAL A 63 3.17 -14.36 -4.83
C VAL A 63 3.02 -13.13 -3.95
N SER A 64 4.09 -12.34 -3.86
CA SER A 64 4.08 -11.05 -3.19
C SER A 64 3.66 -9.95 -4.17
N VAL A 65 2.71 -9.11 -3.76
CA VAL A 65 2.10 -8.05 -4.58
C VAL A 65 2.29 -6.70 -3.87
N THR A 66 2.41 -5.61 -4.63
CA THR A 66 2.48 -4.27 -4.06
C THR A 66 1.09 -3.67 -3.82
N GLY A 67 0.98 -2.87 -2.77
CA GLY A 67 -0.27 -2.23 -2.38
C GLY A 67 -0.04 -1.02 -1.47
N VAL A 68 -1.13 -0.57 -0.86
CA VAL A 68 -1.15 0.50 0.12
C VAL A 68 -1.74 -0.02 1.42
N ALA A 69 -1.11 0.33 2.53
CA ALA A 69 -1.69 0.18 3.86
C ALA A 69 -1.98 1.56 4.46
N THR A 70 -3.15 1.72 5.07
CA THR A 70 -3.47 2.85 5.95
C THR A 70 -3.97 2.32 7.29
N ALA A 71 -4.29 3.23 8.20
CA ALA A 71 -4.95 2.90 9.45
C ALA A 71 -6.19 3.75 9.68
N TYR A 72 -7.17 3.15 10.34
CA TYR A 72 -8.34 3.80 10.89
C TYR A 72 -8.52 3.40 12.36
N CYS A 73 -9.32 4.14 13.11
CA CYS A 73 -9.68 3.76 14.48
C CYS A 73 -11.18 3.61 14.64
N ASN A 74 -11.58 2.66 15.50
CA ASN A 74 -12.93 2.60 16.06
C ASN A 74 -13.02 3.46 17.34
N CYS A 75 -12.57 4.70 17.22
CA CYS A 75 -12.42 5.63 18.31
C CYS A 75 -13.76 6.40 18.50
N LYS A 76 -14.34 6.32 19.71
CA LYS A 76 -15.72 6.76 20.02
C LYS A 76 -15.97 8.25 19.73
N ASP A 77 -14.94 9.07 19.87
CA ASP A 77 -14.91 10.50 19.55
C ASP A 77 -15.18 10.79 18.07
N THR A 78 -14.90 9.84 17.18
CA THR A 78 -15.12 10.00 15.73
C THR A 78 -16.42 9.37 15.23
N MET A 79 -17.03 8.50 16.05
CA MET A 79 -18.20 7.70 15.69
C MET A 79 -19.47 8.18 16.40
N ASN A 80 -19.48 9.38 17.01
CA ASN A 80 -20.61 9.92 17.78
C ASN A 80 -21.18 8.94 18.84
N GLY A 81 -20.33 8.05 19.38
CA GLY A 81 -20.73 7.01 20.32
C GLY A 81 -21.36 5.74 19.72
N GLU A 82 -21.35 5.58 18.38
CA GLU A 82 -21.79 4.35 17.72
C GLU A 82 -20.78 3.19 17.90
N THR A 83 -21.29 1.96 17.93
CA THR A 83 -20.49 0.73 17.97
C THR A 83 -19.84 0.47 16.62
N GLY A 84 -18.53 0.21 16.60
CA GLY A 84 -17.81 -0.19 15.39
C GLY A 84 -18.02 -1.65 15.05
N VAL A 85 -19.18 -1.98 14.49
CA VAL A 85 -19.40 -3.33 13.93
C VAL A 85 -18.84 -3.36 12.52
N THR A 86 -17.90 -4.27 12.25
CA THR A 86 -17.33 -4.44 10.91
C THR A 86 -18.41 -4.90 9.92
N ALA A 87 -18.18 -4.73 8.62
CA ALA A 87 -19.09 -5.23 7.60
C ALA A 87 -19.28 -6.78 7.60
N ALA A 88 -18.40 -7.53 8.27
CA ALA A 88 -18.57 -8.98 8.51
C ALA A 88 -19.30 -9.31 9.83
N GLY A 89 -19.73 -8.31 10.59
CA GLY A 89 -20.52 -8.48 11.81
C GLY A 89 -19.70 -8.63 13.10
N TYR A 90 -18.39 -8.32 13.07
CA TYR A 90 -17.56 -8.38 14.28
C TYR A 90 -17.61 -7.04 15.01
N ASP A 91 -17.92 -7.08 16.31
CA ASP A 91 -17.93 -5.90 17.16
C ASP A 91 -16.52 -5.56 17.65
N LEU A 92 -15.99 -4.42 17.18
CA LEU A 92 -14.65 -3.93 17.49
C LEU A 92 -14.47 -3.51 18.96
N ASP A 93 -15.53 -3.41 19.76
CA ASP A 93 -15.41 -3.24 21.20
C ASP A 93 -14.84 -4.50 21.89
N ASN A 94 -14.92 -5.68 21.23
CA ASN A 94 -14.22 -6.90 21.66
C ASN A 94 -12.72 -6.88 21.32
N GLY A 95 -12.24 -5.85 20.62
CA GLY A 95 -10.84 -5.60 20.32
C GLY A 95 -10.52 -5.63 18.83
N ILE A 96 -9.37 -5.05 18.46
CA ILE A 96 -8.94 -4.80 17.08
C ILE A 96 -8.34 -6.04 16.35
N LYS A 97 -8.43 -7.21 16.97
CA LYS A 97 -7.91 -8.48 16.43
C LYS A 97 -8.97 -9.57 16.50
N PHE A 98 -9.02 -10.40 15.47
CA PHE A 98 -9.85 -11.60 15.44
C PHE A 98 -8.97 -12.83 15.28
N LYS A 99 -9.08 -13.79 16.22
CA LYS A 99 -8.26 -15.02 16.24
C LYS A 99 -6.75 -14.75 16.10
N GLY A 100 -6.26 -13.65 16.68
CA GLY A 100 -4.86 -13.24 16.64
C GLY A 100 -4.44 -12.40 15.43
N TYR A 101 -5.29 -12.27 14.41
CA TYR A 101 -5.03 -11.46 13.21
C TYR A 101 -5.56 -10.04 13.38
N HIS A 102 -4.82 -9.04 12.89
CA HIS A 102 -5.31 -7.66 12.80
C HIS A 102 -6.51 -7.58 11.86
N ILE A 103 -7.56 -6.89 12.28
CA ILE A 103 -8.75 -6.70 11.43
C ILE A 103 -8.43 -5.66 10.34
N LEU A 104 -8.85 -5.97 9.11
CA LEU A 104 -8.62 -5.14 7.93
C LEU A 104 -9.95 -4.78 7.26
N ALA A 105 -10.07 -3.52 6.85
CA ALA A 105 -10.96 -3.14 5.76
C ALA A 105 -10.24 -3.31 4.41
N SER A 106 -10.94 -3.80 3.40
CA SER A 106 -10.38 -3.93 2.05
C SER A 106 -11.44 -3.89 0.94
N ASP A 107 -10.99 -3.97 -0.30
CA ASP A 107 -11.82 -4.09 -1.49
C ASP A 107 -12.61 -5.41 -1.52
N LYS A 108 -13.79 -5.41 -2.17
CA LYS A 108 -14.66 -6.59 -2.26
C LYS A 108 -14.01 -7.78 -2.96
N ARG A 109 -12.96 -7.57 -3.75
CA ARG A 109 -12.19 -8.65 -4.38
C ARG A 109 -11.53 -9.59 -3.35
N TYR A 110 -11.20 -9.08 -2.17
CA TYR A 110 -10.72 -9.88 -1.05
C TYR A 110 -11.93 -10.25 -0.19
N LYS A 111 -12.33 -11.52 -0.24
CA LYS A 111 -13.49 -12.01 0.52
C LYS A 111 -13.26 -11.84 2.01
N PHE A 112 -14.34 -11.74 2.78
CA PHE A 112 -14.23 -11.83 4.23
C PHE A 112 -13.54 -13.12 4.65
N GLY A 113 -12.74 -13.00 5.71
CA GLY A 113 -11.88 -14.06 6.23
C GLY A 113 -10.56 -14.22 5.48
N THR A 114 -10.29 -13.46 4.41
CA THR A 114 -9.01 -13.54 3.68
C THR A 114 -7.86 -13.18 4.61
N LEU A 115 -6.88 -14.06 4.74
CA LEU A 115 -5.68 -13.86 5.53
C LEU A 115 -4.58 -13.23 4.67
N VAL A 116 -4.00 -12.15 5.17
CA VAL A 116 -3.00 -11.35 4.46
C VAL A 116 -1.81 -11.10 5.37
N ASP A 117 -0.60 -11.36 4.86
CA ASP A 117 0.63 -10.85 5.47
C ASP A 117 0.97 -9.53 4.78
N ILE A 118 1.09 -8.44 5.53
CA ILE A 118 1.44 -7.10 5.02
C ILE A 118 2.84 -6.75 5.55
N THR A 119 3.84 -6.72 4.67
CA THR A 119 5.20 -6.33 5.00
C THR A 119 5.40 -4.84 4.73
N LEU A 120 5.68 -4.10 5.81
CA LEU A 120 5.97 -2.67 5.78
C LEU A 120 7.39 -2.42 5.26
N GLU A 121 7.70 -1.18 4.86
CA GLU A 121 9.06 -0.80 4.43
C GLU A 121 10.11 -1.00 5.53
N SER A 122 9.71 -0.90 6.80
CA SER A 122 10.57 -1.19 7.96
C SER A 122 10.94 -2.67 8.10
N GLY A 123 10.35 -3.57 7.30
CA GLY A 123 10.54 -5.02 7.40
C GLY A 123 9.61 -5.70 8.41
N ARG A 124 8.88 -4.93 9.24
CA ARG A 124 7.85 -5.49 10.13
C ARG A 124 6.69 -6.03 9.29
N THR A 125 6.16 -7.20 9.68
CA THR A 125 5.00 -7.81 9.02
C THR A 125 3.78 -7.78 9.94
N ILE A 126 2.64 -7.37 9.39
CA ILE A 126 1.34 -7.40 10.04
C ILE A 126 0.55 -8.58 9.47
N HIS A 127 0.14 -9.49 10.34
CA HIS A 127 -0.75 -10.60 9.97
C HIS A 127 -2.19 -10.14 10.15
N GLY A 128 -2.94 -10.06 9.06
CA GLY A 128 -4.29 -9.50 9.06
C GLY A 128 -5.35 -10.41 8.46
N ILE A 129 -6.61 -10.07 8.75
CA ILE A 129 -7.81 -10.73 8.26
C ILE A 129 -8.80 -9.68 7.75
N VAL A 130 -9.30 -9.88 6.52
CA VAL A 130 -10.31 -9.01 5.94
C VAL A 130 -11.65 -9.27 6.61
N MET A 131 -12.17 -8.31 7.36
CA MET A 131 -13.48 -8.40 8.03
C MET A 131 -14.32 -7.14 7.84
N ASP A 132 -13.77 -6.09 7.24
CA ASP A 132 -14.46 -4.81 7.09
C ASP A 132 -14.38 -4.25 5.66
N ARG A 133 -15.11 -3.16 5.41
CA ARG A 133 -15.16 -2.46 4.12
C ARG A 133 -15.11 -0.95 4.34
N GLY A 134 -14.41 -0.25 3.44
CA GLY A 134 -14.40 1.20 3.38
C GLY A 134 -14.84 1.71 2.01
N GLY A 135 -15.57 2.84 1.97
CA GLY A 135 -15.94 3.50 0.71
C GLY A 135 -14.71 3.87 -0.13
N ALA A 136 -13.69 4.45 0.50
CA ALA A 136 -12.43 4.86 -0.12
C ALA A 136 -11.41 3.71 -0.27
N VAL A 137 -11.57 2.60 0.46
CA VAL A 137 -10.64 1.47 0.42
C VAL A 137 -10.97 0.58 -0.79
N LYS A 138 -10.11 0.64 -1.82
CA LYS A 138 -10.35 0.01 -3.15
C LYS A 138 -9.07 -0.58 -3.73
N GLY A 139 -9.21 -1.62 -4.56
CA GLY A 139 -8.08 -2.28 -5.21
C GLY A 139 -7.15 -3.00 -4.22
N ASN A 140 -5.83 -2.76 -4.32
CA ASN A 140 -4.81 -3.34 -3.42
C ASN A 140 -4.55 -2.43 -2.22
N HIS A 141 -5.61 -2.04 -1.53
CA HIS A 141 -5.57 -1.18 -0.35
C HIS A 141 -6.13 -1.95 0.85
N PHE A 142 -5.37 -1.95 1.95
CA PHE A 142 -5.77 -2.48 3.24
C PHE A 142 -5.77 -1.35 4.27
N ASP A 143 -6.88 -1.18 4.98
CA ASP A 143 -7.00 -0.20 6.07
C ASP A 143 -7.07 -0.97 7.39
N ILE A 144 -6.07 -0.78 8.26
CA ILE A 144 -5.87 -1.57 9.46
C ILE A 144 -6.55 -0.86 10.63
N VAL A 145 -7.36 -1.58 11.41
CA VAL A 145 -7.94 -0.96 12.61
C VAL A 145 -6.90 -0.84 13.73
N TYR A 146 -6.89 0.33 14.34
CA TYR A 146 -6.10 0.69 15.52
C TYR A 146 -7.01 1.10 16.68
N GLN A 147 -6.46 1.02 17.89
CA GLN A 147 -7.20 1.30 19.12
C GLN A 147 -7.48 2.80 19.30
N SER A 148 -6.52 3.64 18.90
CA SER A 148 -6.60 5.09 19.05
C SER A 148 -6.37 5.82 17.73
N ARG A 149 -6.82 7.07 17.69
CA ARG A 149 -6.60 7.98 16.57
C ARG A 149 -5.12 8.33 16.39
N ASP A 150 -4.40 8.49 17.49
CA ASP A 150 -2.98 8.82 17.49
C ASP A 150 -2.15 7.68 16.89
N ASP A 151 -2.41 6.44 17.27
CA ASP A 151 -1.72 5.28 16.68
C ASP A 151 -2.00 5.14 15.18
N ALA A 152 -3.24 5.42 14.75
CA ALA A 152 -3.60 5.39 13.33
C ALA A 152 -2.88 6.49 12.55
N TYR A 153 -2.74 7.68 13.13
CA TYR A 153 -1.98 8.78 12.53
C TYR A 153 -0.49 8.50 12.46
N GLU A 154 0.11 7.94 13.52
CA GLU A 154 1.51 7.53 13.50
C GLU A 154 1.78 6.44 12.47
N PHE A 155 0.85 5.50 12.29
CA PHE A 155 0.96 4.49 11.24
C PHE A 155 0.96 5.14 9.84
N GLY A 156 0.05 6.08 9.62
CA GLY A 156 -0.05 6.85 8.39
C GLY A 156 -0.35 6.00 7.14
N ARG A 157 -0.02 6.54 5.97
CA ARG A 157 -0.16 5.82 4.69
C ARG A 157 1.19 5.24 4.28
N GLN A 158 1.22 3.95 3.98
CA GLN A 158 2.45 3.24 3.63
C GLN A 158 2.30 2.49 2.31
N HIS A 159 3.35 2.52 1.49
CA HIS A 159 3.50 1.58 0.38
C HIS A 159 4.01 0.25 0.95
N VAL A 160 3.35 -0.85 0.60
CA VAL A 160 3.60 -2.15 1.22
C VAL A 160 3.71 -3.26 0.19
N LYS A 161 4.35 -4.35 0.61
CA LYS A 161 4.20 -5.66 -0.05
C LYS A 161 3.22 -6.49 0.75
N PHE A 162 2.41 -7.29 0.09
CA PHE A 162 1.51 -8.21 0.77
C PHE A 162 1.40 -9.56 0.07
N GLU A 163 1.00 -10.56 0.84
CA GLU A 163 0.81 -11.93 0.40
C GLU A 163 -0.52 -12.48 0.92
N ILE A 164 -1.30 -13.10 0.04
CA ILE A 164 -2.51 -13.82 0.45
C ILE A 164 -2.12 -15.21 0.97
N LYS A 165 -2.44 -15.49 2.23
CA LYS A 165 -2.02 -16.74 2.90
C LYS A 165 -3.08 -17.84 2.86
N GLY A 166 -4.35 -17.44 2.75
CA GLY A 166 -5.50 -18.32 2.74
C GLY A 166 -6.77 -17.55 3.12
N ARG A 167 -7.77 -18.27 3.62
CA ARG A 167 -9.03 -17.70 4.09
C ARG A 167 -9.54 -18.52 5.27
N LEU A 168 -10.04 -17.85 6.31
CA LEU A 168 -10.85 -18.46 7.36
C LEU A 168 -12.33 -18.37 6.96
N ASP A 169 -13.09 -19.41 7.28
CA ASP A 169 -14.54 -19.34 7.20
C ASP A 169 -15.05 -18.64 8.47
N ILE A 170 -15.75 -17.52 8.25
CA ILE A 170 -16.30 -16.61 9.26
C ILE A 170 -17.72 -16.20 8.87
#